data_AF-A0A8X6Z000-F1
#
_entry.id   AF-A0A8X6Z000-F1
#
_cell.length_a   1.000
_cell.length_b   1.000
_cell.length_c   1.000
_cell.angle_alpha   90.00
_cell.angle_beta   90.00
_cell.angle_gamma   90.00
#
_symmetry.space_group_name_H-M   'P 1'
#
loop_
_entity.id
_entity.type
_entity.pdbx_description
1 polymer ?
#
loop_
_entity_poly.entity_id
_entity_poly.type
_entity_poly.pdbx_seq_one_letter_code
_entity_poly.pdbx_strand_id
1 'polypeptide(L)' 'MASTVKLSDEIMSEAKTISKALNRSVAGQIEYWAKIGKIAEENPDLTYEFIKNILIALQEAEFGKVEKYSFTEK' A
#
# COMPACT_ATOMS: atom_id res chain seq x y z
N MET A 1 6.45 -18.53 -4.32
CA MET A 1 5.71 -19.35 -5.30
C MET A 1 4.77 -18.42 -6.06
N ALA A 2 4.73 -18.48 -7.38
CA ALA A 2 3.81 -17.67 -8.18
C ALA A 2 2.61 -18.54 -8.59
N SER A 3 1.41 -18.06 -8.30
CA SER A 3 0.15 -18.72 -8.68
C SER A 3 -0.57 -17.85 -9.70
N THR A 4 -1.03 -18.43 -10.80
CA THR A 4 -1.80 -17.70 -11.81
C THR A 4 -3.25 -17.56 -11.36
N VAL A 5 -3.75 -16.32 -11.37
CA VAL A 5 -5.16 -16.01 -11.11
C VAL A 5 -5.77 -15.36 -12.34
N LYS A 6 -7.05 -15.66 -12.61
CA LYS A 6 -7.81 -14.94 -13.64
C LYS A 6 -8.42 -13.68 -13.03
N LEU A 7 -8.24 -12.55 -13.70
CA LEU A 7 -8.82 -11.26 -13.35
C LEU A 7 -9.74 -10.80 -14.48
N SER A 8 -10.74 -9.97 -14.15
CA SER A 8 -11.59 -9.36 -15.17
C SER A 8 -10.79 -8.39 -16.03
N ASP A 9 -11.21 -8.20 -17.28
CA ASP A 9 -10.59 -7.23 -18.19
C ASP A 9 -10.68 -5.80 -17.66
N GLU A 10 -11.75 -5.49 -16.90
CA GLU A 10 -11.95 -4.21 -16.22
C GLU A 10 -10.84 -3.91 -15.21
N ILE A 11 -10.62 -4.81 -14.24
CA ILE A 11 -9.55 -4.66 -13.23
C ILE A 11 -8.18 -4.59 -13.92
N MET A 12 -7.96 -5.39 -14.96
CA MET A 12 -6.71 -5.37 -15.72
C MET A 12 -6.48 -4.05 -16.46
N SER A 13 -7.54 -3.44 -16.99
CA SER A 13 -7.48 -2.14 -17.67
C SER A 13 -7.17 -1.00 -16.70
N GLU A 14 -7.86 -0.99 -15.55
CA GLU A 14 -7.62 -0.01 -14.49
C GLU A 14 -6.21 -0.12 -13.91
N ALA A 15 -5.77 -1.35 -13.60
CA ALA A 15 -4.42 -1.60 -13.09
C ALA A 15 -3.35 -1.12 -14.07
N LYS A 16 -3.51 -1.34 -15.38
CA LYS A 16 -2.60 -0.81 -16.41
C LYS A 16 -2.52 0.71 -16.41
N THR A 17 -3.66 1.39 -16.28
CA THR A 17 -3.73 2.85 -16.29
C THR A 17 -3.06 3.44 -15.04
N ILE A 18 -3.43 2.96 -13.86
CA ILE A 18 -2.94 3.49 -12.59
C ILE A 18 -1.48 3.10 -12.35
N SER A 19 -1.07 1.89 -12.70
CA SER A 19 0.33 1.47 -12.56
C SER A 19 1.28 2.35 -13.35
N LYS A 20 0.90 2.76 -14.57
CA LYS A 20 1.69 3.70 -15.38
C LYS A 20 1.80 5.08 -14.70
N ALA A 21 0.70 5.59 -14.15
CA ALA A 21 0.70 6.88 -13.47
C ALA A 21 1.54 6.89 -12.18
N LEU A 22 1.54 5.77 -11.44
CA LEU A 22 2.24 5.64 -10.17
C LEU A 22 3.62 4.98 -10.30
N ASN A 23 4.10 4.80 -11.53
CA ASN A 23 5.40 4.20 -11.85
C ASN A 23 5.60 2.82 -11.19
N ARG A 24 4.60 1.94 -11.32
CA ARG A 24 4.60 0.55 -10.83
C ARG A 24 4.41 -0.42 -11.99
N SER A 25 4.76 -1.69 -11.79
CA SER A 25 4.30 -2.76 -12.67
C SER A 25 2.79 -3.00 -12.49
N VAL A 26 2.12 -3.58 -13.48
CA VAL A 26 0.69 -3.94 -13.38
C VAL A 26 0.45 -4.89 -12.21
N ALA A 27 1.30 -5.92 -12.07
CA ALA A 27 1.27 -6.85 -10.96
C ALA A 27 1.49 -6.13 -9.61
N GLY A 28 2.47 -5.24 -9.53
CA GLY A 28 2.76 -4.47 -8.31
C GLY A 28 1.61 -3.53 -7.92
N GLN A 29 0.86 -3.01 -8.89
CA GLN A 29 -0.33 -2.20 -8.60
C GLN A 29 -1.49 -3.07 -8.07
N ILE A 30 -1.67 -4.28 -8.60
CA ILE A 30 -2.67 -5.23 -8.09
C ILE A 30 -2.30 -5.70 -6.67
N GLU A 31 -1.04 -6.03 -6.44
CA GLU A 31 -0.53 -6.39 -5.10
C GLU A 31 -0.71 -5.25 -4.11
N TYR A 32 -0.48 -4.00 -4.53
CA TYR A 32 -0.75 -2.82 -3.71
C TYR A 32 -2.22 -2.74 -3.30
N TRP A 33 -3.15 -2.87 -4.25
CA TRP A 33 -4.59 -2.87 -3.94
C TRP A 33 -5.00 -4.03 -3.04
N ALA A 34 -4.48 -5.24 -3.28
CA ALA A 34 -4.76 -6.40 -2.44
C ALA A 34 -4.25 -6.21 -1.00
N LYS A 35 -3.04 -5.65 -0.83
CA LYS A 35 -2.46 -5.35 0.48
C LYS A 35 -3.29 -4.32 1.24
N ILE A 36 -3.67 -3.21 0.59
CA ILE A 36 -4.51 -2.18 1.20
C ILE A 36 -5.90 -2.73 1.54
N GLY A 37 -6.53 -3.47 0.62
CA GLY A 37 -7.86 -4.05 0.81
C GLY A 37 -7.91 -4.99 2.02
N LYS A 38 -6.90 -5.86 2.16
CA LYS A 38 -6.79 -6.74 3.33
C LYS A 38 -6.69 -5.94 4.64
N ILE A 39 -5.84 -4.92 4.70
CA ILE A 39 -5.68 -4.11 5.91
C ILE A 39 -6.97 -3.37 6.25
N ALA A 40 -7.64 -2.81 5.23
CA ALA A 40 -8.91 -2.10 5.42
C ALA A 40 -10.04 -3.03 5.87
N GLU A 41 -10.07 -4.29 5.42
CA GLU A 41 -11.03 -5.29 5.87
C GLU A 41 -10.78 -5.71 7.33
N GLU A 42 -9.52 -5.89 7.72
CA GLU A 42 -9.13 -6.22 9.09
C GLU A 42 -9.28 -5.04 10.07
N ASN A 43 -9.23 -3.79 9.57
CA ASN A 43 -9.28 -2.57 10.37
C ASN A 43 -10.25 -1.53 9.74
N PRO A 44 -11.57 -1.73 9.85
CA PRO A 44 -12.58 -0.94 9.13
C PRO A 44 -12.65 0.55 9.53
N ASP A 45 -12.10 0.89 10.68
CA ASP A 45 -12.01 2.24 11.23
C ASP A 45 -10.83 3.05 10.67
N LEU A 46 -9.86 2.39 10.04
CA LEU A 46 -8.70 3.05 9.48
C LEU A 46 -8.97 3.57 8.08
N THR A 47 -8.72 4.85 7.86
CA THR A 47 -8.80 5.44 6.53
C THR A 47 -7.66 4.95 5.64
N TYR A 48 -7.88 4.96 4.33
CA TYR A 48 -6.83 4.64 3.35
C TYR A 48 -5.54 5.45 3.57
N GLU A 49 -5.67 6.74 3.87
CA GLU A 49 -4.53 7.63 4.10
C GLU A 49 -3.72 7.19 5.32
N PHE A 50 -4.41 6.80 6.41
CA PHE A 50 -3.76 6.30 7.61
C PHE A 50 -3.01 4.99 7.35
N ILE A 51 -3.64 4.04 6.66
CA ILE A 51 -3.01 2.77 6.25
C ILE A 51 -1.76 3.03 5.41
N LYS A 52 -1.88 3.90 4.39
CA LYS A 52 -0.75 4.26 3.52
C LYS A 52 0.40 4.85 4.31
N ASN A 53 0.12 5.78 5.23
CA ASN A 53 1.14 6.43 6.04
C ASN A 53 1.84 5.45 6.98
N ILE A 54 1.12 4.51 7.59
CA ILE A 54 1.73 3.43 8.38
C ILE A 54 2.69 2.60 7.52
N LEU A 55 2.26 2.20 6.32
CA LEU A 55 3.11 1.40 5.43
C LEU A 55 4.40 2.14 5.03
N ILE A 56 4.32 3.45 4.81
CA ILE A 56 5.50 4.29 4.55
C ILE A 56 6.38 4.37 5.80
N ALA A 57 5.81 4.65 6.96
CA ALA A 57 6.52 4.74 8.23
C ALA A 57 7.26 3.44 8.60
N LEU A 58 6.67 2.28 8.30
CA LEU A 58 7.32 0.98 8.49
C LEU A 58 8.56 0.85 7.59
N GLN A 59 8.48 1.24 6.32
CA GLN A 59 9.66 1.24 5.45
C GLN A 59 10.71 2.27 5.90
N GLU A 60 10.30 3.46 6.32
CA GLU A 60 11.22 4.47 6.86
C GLU A 60 11.97 3.94 8.08
N ALA A 61 11.28 3.24 8.99
CA ALA A 61 11.89 2.56 10.12
C ALA A 61 12.88 1.47 9.69
N GLU A 62 12.55 0.64 8.71
CA GLU A 62 13.48 -0.36 8.15
C GLU A 62 14.74 0.28 7.56
N PHE A 63 14.62 1.44 6.91
CA PHE A 63 15.74 2.19 6.34
C PHE A 63 16.46 3.09 7.37
N GLY A 64 16.10 3.02 8.65
CA GLY A 64 16.72 3.83 9.70
C GLY A 64 16.40 5.33 9.61
N LYS A 65 15.38 5.72 8.82
CA LYS A 65 14.88 7.10 8.71
C LYS A 65 13.92 7.41 9.87
N VAL A 66 14.41 7.25 11.09
CA VAL A 66 13.66 7.49 12.32
C VAL A 66 14.33 8.54 13.16
N GLU A 67 13.52 9.35 13.81
CA GLU A 67 13.98 10.37 14.75
C GLU A 67 13.54 10.00 16.16
N LYS A 68 14.36 10.36 17.15
CA LYS A 68 14.02 10.11 18.55
C LYS A 68 12.81 10.98 18.90
N TYR A 69 11.67 10.33 19.15
CA TYR A 69 10.50 11.01 19.67
C TYR A 69 10.85 11.71 20.98
N SER A 70 10.68 13.02 21.01
CA SER A 70 10.90 13.85 22.20
C SER A 70 9.57 14.47 22.57
N PHE A 71 9.04 14.08 23.73
CA PHE A 71 7.91 14.80 24.32
C PHE A 71 8.42 16.21 24.65
N THR A 72 7.90 17.23 23.97
CA THR A 72 8.01 18.59 24.48
C THR A 72 7.18 18.65 25.76
N GLU A 73 7.84 18.75 26.91
CA GLU A 73 7.17 19.16 28.14
C GLU A 73 6.52 20.53 27.90
N LYS A 74 5.26 20.64 28.32
CA LYS A 74 4.34 21.75 28.06
C LYS A 74 4.90 23.13 28.44
#